data_AF-B9TKM8-F1
#
_entry.id   AF-B9TKM8-F1
#
_cell.length_a   1.000
_cell.length_b   1.000
_cell.length_c   1.000
_cell.angle_alpha   90.00
_cell.angle_beta   90.00
_cell.angle_gamma   90.00
#
_symmetry.space_group_name_H-M   'P 1'
#
loop_
_entity.id
_entity.type
_entity.pdbx_description
1 polymer ?
#
loop_
_entity_poly.entity_id
_entity_poly.type
_entity_poly.pdbx_seq_one_letter_code
_entity_poly.pdbx_strand_id
1 'polypeptide(L)'
;MHILKLFVSLALLLSGLPAWASAQAVRPEGPCDIYAKAGAPCVAAHSTTRALYAAYNGPLYQVKRQSDGKTRDIGVVEDAGYANAAAQDAFCAGTYCWITILYDQSGKRNHLVQAPRGTWTGPALGGMDNLPLADLAPVT
;
A
#
# COMPACT_ATOMS: atom_id res chain seq x y z
N MET A 1 64.48 25.23 42.69
CA MET A 1 64.34 24.17 43.71
C MET A 1 62.92 23.63 43.64
N HIS A 2 62.78 22.37 43.20
CA HIS A 2 61.65 21.46 43.41
C HIS A 2 60.37 21.79 42.61
N ILE A 3 60.15 21.24 41.41
CA ILE A 3 59.87 19.83 41.05
C ILE A 3 58.51 19.33 41.60
N LEU A 4 57.57 19.11 40.65
CA LEU A 4 56.71 17.92 40.48
C LEU A 4 55.19 18.03 40.76
N LYS A 5 54.46 17.38 39.83
CA LYS A 5 53.10 16.80 39.88
C LYS A 5 51.99 17.79 39.49
N LEU A 6 51.08 17.50 38.55
CA LEU A 6 50.59 16.22 38.06
C LEU A 6 49.86 16.47 36.71
N PHE A 7 50.28 15.81 35.63
CA PHE A 7 49.51 15.73 34.40
C PHE A 7 48.34 14.75 34.64
N VAL A 8 47.11 15.25 34.69
CA VAL A 8 45.90 14.42 34.62
C VAL A 8 45.27 14.61 33.26
N SER A 9 45.54 13.64 32.39
CA SER A 9 44.93 13.50 31.07
C SER A 9 43.42 13.31 31.21
N LEU A 10 42.63 14.31 30.82
CA LEU A 10 41.18 14.20 30.73
C LEU A 10 40.80 13.54 29.40
N ALA A 11 40.87 12.21 29.36
CA ALA A 11 40.24 11.40 28.31
C ALA A 11 38.76 11.21 28.67
N LEU A 12 37.89 12.10 28.18
CA LEU A 12 36.44 11.95 28.32
C LEU A 12 35.92 11.03 27.22
N LEU A 13 35.59 9.81 27.62
CA LEU A 13 34.97 8.76 26.81
C LEU A 13 33.63 9.23 26.23
N LEU A 14 33.55 9.41 24.91
CA LEU A 14 32.28 9.38 24.17
C LEU A 14 31.87 7.92 23.98
N SER A 15 31.24 7.31 24.98
CA SER A 15 30.65 5.97 24.87
C SER A 15 29.17 6.00 25.25
N GLY A 16 28.32 5.86 24.25
CA GLY A 16 26.94 5.38 24.42
C GLY A 16 25.86 6.46 24.55
N LEU A 17 25.61 7.22 23.47
CA LEU A 17 24.23 7.70 23.28
C LEU A 17 23.39 6.47 22.93
N PRO A 18 22.29 6.16 23.67
CA PRO A 18 21.34 5.16 23.19
C PRO A 18 20.81 5.69 21.86
N ALA A 19 21.09 4.97 20.78
CA ALA A 19 20.34 5.16 19.55
C ALA A 19 18.89 4.86 19.92
N TRP A 20 18.09 5.90 20.15
CA TRP A 20 16.65 5.78 20.05
C TRP A 20 16.38 5.43 18.60
N ALA A 21 16.40 4.14 18.30
CA ALA A 21 15.72 3.62 17.13
C ALA A 21 14.28 4.09 17.31
N SER A 22 13.86 5.05 16.48
CA SER A 22 12.46 5.34 16.28
C SER A 22 11.83 4.01 15.91
N ALA A 23 11.09 3.40 16.84
CA ALA A 23 10.23 2.29 16.50
C ALA A 23 9.27 2.86 15.46
N GLN A 24 9.51 2.54 14.18
CA GLN A 24 8.58 2.84 13.10
C GLN A 24 7.22 2.38 13.61
N ALA A 25 6.25 3.29 13.69
CA ALA A 25 4.94 2.96 14.22
C ALA A 25 4.38 1.80 13.38
N VAL A 26 4.39 0.59 13.94
CA VAL A 26 3.88 -0.58 13.23
C VAL A 26 2.39 -0.36 13.10
N ARG A 27 1.89 -0.37 11.85
CA ARG A 27 0.45 -0.26 11.59
C ARG A 27 -0.30 -1.29 12.43
N PRO A 28 -1.50 -0.96 12.96
CA PRO A 28 -2.33 -1.94 13.66
C PRO A 28 -2.62 -3.16 12.79
N GLU A 29 -2.97 -4.26 13.44
CA GLU A 29 -3.34 -5.49 12.75
C GLU A 29 -4.47 -5.24 11.75
N GLY A 30 -4.23 -5.65 10.50
CA GLY A 30 -5.26 -5.66 9.48
C GLY A 30 -6.20 -6.86 9.65
N PRO A 31 -7.34 -6.86 8.95
CA PRO A 31 -8.28 -7.98 8.96
C PRO A 31 -7.62 -9.34 8.72
N CYS A 32 -6.67 -9.42 7.77
CA CYS A 32 -6.04 -10.69 7.44
C CYS A 32 -4.98 -11.15 8.45
N ASP A 33 -4.40 -10.24 9.24
CA ASP A 33 -3.56 -10.62 10.39
C ASP A 33 -4.41 -11.26 11.49
N ILE A 34 -5.59 -10.69 11.76
CA ILE A 34 -6.57 -11.23 12.74
C ILE A 34 -7.02 -12.63 12.32
N TYR A 35 -7.40 -12.79 11.05
CA TYR A 35 -7.79 -14.09 10.49
C TYR A 35 -6.65 -15.12 10.57
N ALA A 36 -5.41 -14.73 10.25
CA ALA A 36 -4.26 -15.62 10.35
C ALA A 36 -4.00 -16.07 11.80
N LYS A 37 -4.07 -15.16 12.77
CA LYS A 37 -3.94 -15.48 14.20
C LYS A 37 -5.00 -16.46 14.71
N ALA A 38 -6.20 -16.40 14.16
CA ALA A 38 -7.29 -17.32 14.47
C ALA A 38 -7.19 -18.69 13.76
N GLY A 39 -6.13 -18.93 12.97
CA GLY A 39 -5.94 -20.19 12.23
C GLY A 39 -6.74 -20.28 10.92
N ALA A 40 -7.31 -19.17 10.44
CA ALA A 40 -8.10 -19.10 9.21
C ALA A 40 -7.55 -18.03 8.25
N PRO A 41 -6.31 -18.16 7.73
CA PRO A 41 -5.65 -17.12 6.96
C PRO A 41 -6.40 -16.78 5.66
N CYS A 42 -6.38 -15.50 5.27
CA CYS A 42 -6.95 -15.05 4.00
C CYS A 42 -6.28 -15.75 2.80
N VAL A 43 -7.09 -16.32 1.91
CA VAL A 43 -6.64 -16.87 0.61
C VAL A 43 -6.84 -15.89 -0.55
N ALA A 44 -7.59 -14.81 -0.31
CA ALA A 44 -7.74 -13.67 -1.19
C ALA A 44 -8.08 -12.45 -0.34
N ALA A 45 -7.50 -11.29 -0.66
CA ALA A 45 -7.70 -10.06 0.11
C ALA A 45 -7.70 -8.84 -0.83
N HIS A 46 -8.85 -8.19 -0.99
CA HIS A 46 -9.05 -7.12 -1.97
C HIS A 46 -9.58 -5.85 -1.32
N SER A 47 -8.98 -4.71 -1.64
CA SER A 47 -9.46 -3.40 -1.22
C SER A 47 -8.85 -2.31 -2.10
N THR A 48 -9.68 -1.34 -2.50
CA THR A 48 -9.23 -0.11 -3.16
C THR A 48 -8.90 1.00 -2.16
N THR A 49 -9.22 0.83 -0.88
CA THR A 49 -9.18 1.91 0.11
C THR A 49 -8.03 1.78 1.09
N ARG A 50 -7.62 0.55 1.44
CA ARG A 50 -6.57 0.31 2.44
C ARG A 50 -5.90 -1.05 2.33
N ALA A 51 -4.74 -1.17 2.97
CA ALA A 51 -4.11 -2.44 3.30
C ALA A 51 -5.01 -3.29 4.23
N LEU A 52 -5.02 -4.59 3.97
CA LEU A 52 -5.73 -5.62 4.76
C LEU A 52 -4.77 -6.45 5.64
N TYR A 53 -3.46 -6.25 5.47
CA TYR A 53 -2.40 -6.71 6.38
C TYR A 53 -1.59 -5.50 6.85
N ALA A 54 -1.18 -5.50 8.11
CA ALA A 54 -0.36 -4.44 8.70
C ALA A 54 0.95 -4.24 7.92
N ALA A 55 1.55 -5.32 7.42
CA ALA A 55 2.81 -5.29 6.68
C ALA A 55 2.66 -5.04 5.16
N TYR A 56 1.44 -4.89 4.63
CA TYR A 56 1.24 -4.75 3.20
C TYR A 56 1.65 -3.37 2.68
N ASN A 57 2.65 -3.33 1.78
CA ASN A 57 3.11 -2.11 1.11
C ASN A 57 3.06 -2.23 -0.43
N GLY A 58 2.30 -3.21 -0.93
CA GLY A 58 2.14 -3.43 -2.37
C GLY A 58 1.07 -2.53 -3.00
N PRO A 59 0.84 -2.69 -4.32
CA PRO A 59 -0.22 -1.99 -5.03
C PRO A 59 -1.60 -2.53 -4.64
N LEU A 60 -2.54 -1.65 -4.28
CA LEU A 60 -3.92 -2.02 -3.96
C LEU A 60 -4.74 -2.29 -5.23
N TYR A 61 -4.61 -1.42 -6.23
CA TYR A 61 -5.32 -1.54 -7.50
C TYR A 61 -4.56 -0.85 -8.62
N GLN A 62 -4.94 -1.13 -9.87
CA GLN A 62 -4.44 -0.47 -11.07
C GLN A 62 -5.55 0.38 -11.69
N VAL A 63 -5.21 1.60 -12.08
CA VAL A 63 -6.06 2.46 -12.90
C VAL A 63 -5.55 2.51 -14.34
N LYS A 64 -6.47 2.60 -15.30
CA LYS A 64 -6.18 2.91 -16.71
C LYS A 64 -6.84 4.23 -17.08
N ARG A 65 -6.04 5.12 -17.66
CA ARG A 65 -6.46 6.47 -18.06
C ARG A 65 -7.04 6.49 -19.46
N GLN A 66 -8.15 7.19 -19.66
CA GLN A 66 -8.82 7.25 -20.97
C GLN A 66 -8.01 8.01 -22.02
N SER A 67 -7.38 9.12 -21.64
CA SER A 67 -6.72 10.02 -22.59
C SER A 67 -5.64 9.36 -23.45
N ASP A 68 -4.91 8.38 -22.89
CA ASP A 68 -3.78 7.74 -23.56
C ASP A 68 -3.66 6.23 -23.31
N GLY A 69 -4.61 5.63 -22.59
CA GLY A 69 -4.64 4.20 -22.31
C GLY A 69 -3.54 3.70 -21.36
N LYS A 70 -2.73 4.59 -20.78
CA LYS A 70 -1.67 4.22 -19.82
C LYS A 70 -2.27 3.72 -18.51
N THR A 71 -1.51 2.88 -17.83
CA THR A 71 -1.88 2.35 -16.51
C THR A 71 -0.98 2.88 -15.41
N ARG A 72 -1.50 2.89 -14.19
CA ARG A 72 -0.77 3.22 -12.97
C ARG A 72 -1.28 2.36 -11.83
N ASP A 73 -0.36 1.77 -11.08
CA ASP A 73 -0.69 1.09 -9.84
C ASP A 73 -0.75 2.10 -8.70
N ILE A 74 -1.80 1.99 -7.88
CA ILE A 74 -2.03 2.81 -6.69
C ILE A 74 -1.71 1.96 -5.47
N GLY A 75 -0.63 2.34 -4.78
CA GLY A 75 -0.20 1.71 -3.54
C GLY A 75 -0.78 2.37 -2.30
N VAL A 76 -0.23 2.01 -1.16
CA VAL A 76 -0.55 2.63 0.14
C VAL A 76 0.32 3.87 0.37
N VAL A 77 -0.19 4.83 1.15
CA VAL A 77 0.64 5.83 1.82
C VAL A 77 1.38 5.11 2.95
N GLU A 78 2.71 5.24 2.95
CA GLU A 78 3.57 4.65 4.00
C GLU A 78 3.11 5.11 5.39
N ASP A 79 3.24 4.23 6.38
CA ASP A 79 2.80 4.39 7.77
C ASP A 79 1.27 4.56 8.02
N ALA A 80 0.49 5.00 7.02
CA ALA A 80 -0.96 5.16 7.14
C ALA A 80 -1.75 3.93 6.66
N GLY A 81 -1.27 3.24 5.62
CA GLY A 81 -1.92 2.03 5.09
C GLY A 81 -3.18 2.27 4.26
N TYR A 82 -3.58 3.52 4.05
CA TYR A 82 -4.65 3.91 3.12
C TYR A 82 -4.12 4.07 1.70
N ALA A 83 -5.00 3.95 0.70
CA ALA A 83 -4.65 4.17 -0.70
C ALA A 83 -4.08 5.57 -0.92
N ASN A 84 -3.06 5.68 -1.77
CA ASN A 84 -2.52 6.98 -2.20
C ASN A 84 -3.45 7.62 -3.25
N ALA A 85 -4.59 8.14 -2.78
CA ALA A 85 -5.59 8.80 -3.61
C ALA A 85 -5.01 10.00 -4.38
N ALA A 86 -4.09 10.77 -3.78
CA ALA A 86 -3.41 11.87 -4.47
C ALA A 86 -2.64 11.41 -5.72
N ALA A 87 -2.07 10.20 -5.71
CA ALA A 87 -1.42 9.63 -6.89
C ALA A 87 -2.43 9.22 -7.97
N GLN A 88 -3.63 8.75 -7.60
CA GLN A 88 -4.73 8.53 -8.54
C GLN A 88 -5.17 9.85 -9.17
N ASP A 89 -5.48 10.86 -8.34
CA ASP A 89 -5.97 12.17 -8.80
C ASP A 89 -4.98 12.82 -9.77
N ALA A 90 -3.69 12.83 -9.41
CA ALA A 90 -2.65 13.38 -10.27
C ALA A 90 -2.50 12.61 -11.59
N PHE A 91 -2.64 11.28 -11.56
CA PHE A 91 -2.56 10.46 -12.77
C PHE A 91 -3.78 10.68 -13.67
N CYS A 92 -4.98 10.77 -13.09
CA CYS A 92 -6.27 10.85 -13.78
C CYS A 92 -6.70 12.29 -14.14
N ALA A 93 -5.90 13.29 -13.77
CA ALA A 93 -6.20 14.70 -13.99
C ALA A 93 -6.63 15.01 -15.43
N GLY A 94 -7.78 15.70 -15.56
CA GLY A 94 -8.32 16.16 -16.85
C GLY A 94 -8.91 15.05 -17.72
N THR A 95 -9.15 13.85 -17.19
CA THR A 95 -9.73 12.73 -17.93
C THR A 95 -10.38 11.72 -16.98
N TYR A 96 -10.85 10.60 -17.52
CA TYR A 96 -11.43 9.51 -16.73
C TYR A 96 -10.42 8.39 -16.51
N CYS A 97 -10.56 7.72 -15.37
CA CYS A 97 -9.83 6.51 -15.05
C CYS A 97 -10.78 5.37 -14.70
N TRP A 98 -10.44 4.17 -15.13
CA TRP A 98 -11.12 2.95 -14.72
C TRP A 98 -10.18 2.07 -13.91
N ILE A 99 -10.70 1.40 -12.88
CA ILE A 99 -9.94 0.40 -12.15
C ILE A 99 -9.90 -0.87 -13.00
N THR A 100 -8.72 -1.27 -13.48
CA THR A 100 -8.53 -2.44 -14.36
C THR A 100 -8.16 -3.70 -13.60
N ILE A 101 -7.47 -3.56 -12.47
CA ILE A 101 -7.07 -4.67 -11.60
C ILE A 101 -7.32 -4.26 -10.16
N LEU A 102 -7.97 -5.13 -9.39
CA LEU A 102 -7.97 -5.06 -7.94
C LEU A 102 -7.03 -6.15 -7.41
N TYR A 103 -5.90 -5.74 -6.86
CA TYR A 103 -4.86 -6.69 -6.46
C TYR A 103 -5.26 -7.47 -5.23
N ASP A 104 -4.70 -8.67 -5.15
CA ASP A 104 -4.87 -9.61 -4.04
C ASP A 104 -3.66 -9.47 -3.14
N GLN A 105 -3.91 -9.02 -1.92
CA GLN A 105 -2.89 -8.73 -0.92
C GLN A 105 -2.39 -10.00 -0.20
N SER A 106 -3.04 -11.16 -0.40
CA SER A 106 -2.68 -12.42 0.28
C SER A 106 -1.41 -13.09 -0.26
N GLY A 107 -0.87 -12.60 -1.38
CA GLY A 107 0.25 -13.23 -2.09
C GLY A 107 -0.13 -14.46 -2.91
N LYS A 108 -1.42 -14.86 -2.92
CA LYS A 108 -1.93 -15.98 -3.75
C LYS A 108 -2.22 -15.58 -5.20
N ARG A 109 -2.17 -14.27 -5.51
CA ARG A 109 -2.35 -13.71 -6.85
C ARG A 109 -3.77 -13.94 -7.42
N ASN A 110 -4.77 -14.02 -6.56
CA ASN A 110 -6.17 -14.08 -6.92
C ASN A 110 -6.71 -12.69 -7.30
N HIS A 111 -6.02 -11.97 -8.18
CA HIS A 111 -6.37 -10.61 -8.58
C HIS A 111 -7.73 -10.58 -9.29
N LEU A 112 -8.55 -9.56 -9.00
CA LEU A 112 -9.77 -9.36 -9.78
C LEU A 112 -9.44 -8.49 -10.99
N VAL A 113 -9.89 -8.94 -12.15
CA VAL A 113 -9.72 -8.29 -13.45
C VAL A 113 -11.09 -8.15 -14.12
N GLN A 114 -11.14 -7.48 -15.29
CA GLN A 114 -12.37 -7.37 -16.06
C GLN A 114 -13.02 -8.74 -16.26
N ALA A 115 -14.27 -8.88 -15.82
CA ALA A 115 -14.98 -10.14 -15.92
C ALA A 115 -15.25 -10.49 -17.39
N PRO A 116 -14.94 -11.73 -17.81
CA PRO A 116 -15.18 -12.17 -19.17
C PRO A 116 -16.65 -12.50 -19.41
N ARG A 117 -17.01 -12.58 -20.68
CA ARG A 117 -18.32 -13.06 -21.11
C ARG A 117 -18.61 -14.45 -20.54
N GLY A 118 -19.76 -14.58 -19.88
CA GLY A 118 -20.33 -15.86 -19.46
C GLY A 118 -21.50 -16.28 -20.34
N THR A 119 -22.51 -16.90 -19.74
CA THR A 119 -23.79 -17.19 -20.43
C THR A 119 -24.56 -15.89 -20.74
N TRP A 120 -24.35 -14.83 -19.98
CA TRP A 120 -24.84 -13.48 -20.25
C TRP A 120 -23.71 -12.65 -20.88
N THR A 121 -24.08 -11.82 -21.85
CA THR A 121 -23.12 -10.95 -22.55
C THR A 121 -23.07 -9.59 -21.88
N GLY A 122 -21.88 -9.21 -21.41
CA GLY A 122 -21.63 -7.90 -20.85
C GLY A 122 -21.63 -6.81 -21.93
N PRO A 123 -21.86 -5.54 -21.55
CA PRO A 123 -22.02 -4.43 -22.49
C PRO A 123 -20.70 -3.91 -23.07
N ALA A 124 -19.54 -4.31 -22.54
CA ALA A 124 -18.25 -3.85 -23.05
C ALA A 124 -17.81 -4.66 -24.28
N LEU A 125 -16.78 -4.16 -24.97
CA LEU A 125 -16.23 -4.77 -26.18
C LEU A 125 -15.89 -6.25 -25.94
N GLY A 126 -16.28 -7.13 -26.87
CA GLY A 126 -16.07 -8.57 -26.75
C GLY A 126 -17.05 -9.28 -25.81
N GLY A 127 -18.07 -8.60 -25.31
CA GLY A 127 -19.04 -9.16 -24.36
C GLY A 127 -18.56 -9.20 -22.92
N MET A 128 -17.49 -8.46 -22.62
CA MET A 128 -16.93 -8.30 -21.28
C MET A 128 -17.84 -7.40 -20.43
N ASP A 129 -17.70 -7.44 -19.11
CA ASP A 129 -18.37 -6.50 -18.23
C ASP A 129 -17.68 -5.13 -18.22
N ASN A 130 -18.42 -4.08 -17.85
CA ASN A 130 -17.84 -2.74 -17.69
C ASN A 130 -16.86 -2.70 -16.51
N LEU A 131 -15.79 -1.93 -16.67
CA LEU A 131 -14.92 -1.57 -15.56
C LEU A 131 -15.49 -0.39 -14.77
N PRO A 132 -15.32 -0.36 -13.44
CA PRO A 132 -15.77 0.75 -12.62
C PRO A 132 -14.89 1.99 -12.84
N LEU A 133 -15.51 3.17 -12.85
CA LEU A 133 -14.81 4.45 -12.79
C LEU A 133 -14.19 4.64 -11.39
N ALA A 134 -12.96 5.14 -11.36
CA ALA A 134 -12.15 5.19 -10.14
C ALA A 134 -12.67 6.20 -9.08
N ASP A 135 -13.44 7.22 -9.48
CA ASP A 135 -13.87 8.33 -8.62
C ASP A 135 -15.37 8.36 -8.29
N LEU A 136 -16.12 7.27 -8.58
CA LEU A 136 -17.56 7.24 -8.32
C LEU A 136 -17.96 6.82 -6.89
N ALA A 137 -16.99 6.48 -6.04
CA ALA A 137 -17.23 6.10 -4.65
C ALA A 137 -16.19 6.73 -3.70
N PRO A 138 -16.09 8.07 -3.63
CA PRO A 138 -15.14 8.75 -2.76
C PRO A 138 -15.50 8.53 -1.28
N VAL A 139 -14.49 8.26 -0.47
CA VAL A 139 -14.59 8.07 0.98
C VAL A 139 -13.37 8.67 1.68
N THR A 140 -13.48 8.94 2.98
CA THR A 140 -12.41 9.46 3.86
C THR A 140 -12.17 8.53 5.03
#